data_AF-A0A527ZIF4-F1
#
_entry.id   AF-A0A527ZIF4-F1
#
_cell.length_a   1.000
_cell.length_b   1.000
_cell.length_c   1.000
_cell.angle_alpha   90.00
_cell.angle_beta   90.00
_cell.angle_gamma   90.00
#
_symmetry.space_group_name_H-M   'P 1'
#
loop_
_entity.id
_entity.type
_entity.pdbx_description
1 polymer ?
#
loop_
_entity_poly.entity_id
_entity_poly.type
_entity_poly.pdbx_seq_one_letter_code
_entity_poly.pdbx_strand_id
1 'polypeptide(L)'
;AERVFERALPVMPLAARFVDDPGRPDPANAAGIIEAIDRAVDDCLGGRAAAVVTCPIAKKPLYDAGFRFPGHTEYLAHLATLHTGAQTMPVMMLAGPELRTVPVTIHIALREVPEALTTDLIVATARITAADLEYRFGVAKPRLAVAGLNPHAGEGGAMGAEDERII
;
A
#
# COMPACT_ATOMS: atom_id res chain seq x y z
N ALA A 1 22.84 -8.42 16.67
CA ALA A 1 21.96 -8.93 15.61
C ALA A 1 22.56 -8.73 14.21
N GLU A 2 23.08 -7.54 13.87
CA GLU A 2 23.60 -7.20 12.53
C GLU A 2 24.60 -8.22 11.95
N ARG A 3 25.59 -8.68 12.73
CA ARG A 3 26.59 -9.68 12.25
C ARG A 3 26.01 -11.05 11.91
N VAL A 4 24.77 -11.37 12.32
CA VAL A 4 24.11 -12.64 11.98
C VAL A 4 23.58 -12.61 10.55
N PHE A 5 23.10 -11.45 10.09
CA PHE A 5 22.52 -11.28 8.75
C PHE A 5 23.51 -11.55 7.61
N GLU A 6 24.82 -11.46 7.86
CA GLU A 6 25.86 -11.82 6.90
C GLU A 6 25.89 -13.32 6.55
N ARG A 7 25.36 -14.19 7.44
CA ARG A 7 25.50 -15.64 7.32
C ARG A 7 24.20 -16.42 7.53
N ALA A 8 23.16 -15.78 8.04
CA ALA A 8 21.86 -16.40 8.32
C ALA A 8 20.74 -15.35 8.33
N LEU A 9 19.51 -15.81 8.11
CA LEU A 9 18.32 -15.00 8.34
C LEU A 9 17.69 -15.42 9.67
N PRO A 10 17.63 -14.52 10.67
CA PRO A 10 16.86 -14.77 11.88
C PRO A 10 15.38 -15.01 11.54
N VAL A 11 14.80 -16.08 12.08
CA VAL A 11 13.40 -16.41 11.89
C VAL A 11 12.65 -16.19 13.20
N MET A 12 11.60 -15.38 13.15
CA MET A 12 10.66 -15.24 14.26
C MET A 12 9.57 -16.31 14.13
N PRO A 13 9.48 -17.27 15.05
CA PRO A 13 8.47 -18.32 14.97
C PRO A 13 7.07 -17.75 15.22
N LEU A 14 6.11 -18.21 14.41
CA LEU A 14 4.69 -17.94 14.59
C LEU A 14 4.07 -18.99 15.51
N ALA A 15 2.98 -18.63 16.18
CA ALA A 15 2.22 -19.56 17.02
C ALA A 15 1.25 -20.40 16.17
N ALA A 16 0.66 -19.81 15.14
CA ALA A 16 -0.18 -20.51 14.18
C ALA A 16 0.62 -21.55 13.39
N ARG A 17 -0.02 -22.69 13.13
CA ARG A 17 0.57 -23.77 12.33
C ARG A 17 0.36 -23.49 10.86
N PHE A 18 1.29 -24.01 10.06
CA PHE A 18 1.18 -24.02 8.61
C PHE A 18 1.10 -25.47 8.10
N VAL A 19 0.25 -25.66 7.09
CA VAL A 19 0.25 -26.81 6.19
C VAL A 19 1.15 -26.45 5.00
N ASP A 20 2.16 -27.27 4.75
CA ASP A 20 3.10 -27.09 3.63
C ASP A 20 2.71 -28.00 2.45
N ASP A 21 2.17 -27.39 1.40
CA ASP A 21 1.90 -28.03 0.10
C ASP A 21 2.13 -26.99 -1.02
N PRO A 22 3.39 -26.84 -1.50
CA PRO A 22 3.74 -25.81 -2.47
C PRO A 22 2.87 -25.81 -3.73
N GLY A 23 2.35 -24.65 -4.10
CA GLY A 23 1.44 -24.48 -5.24
C GLY A 23 -0.04 -24.75 -4.91
N ARG A 24 -0.35 -25.18 -3.68
CA ARG A 24 -1.72 -25.44 -3.21
C ARG A 24 -2.02 -24.60 -1.97
N PRO A 25 -2.63 -23.41 -2.13
CA PRO A 25 -2.99 -22.57 -1.00
C PRO A 25 -4.04 -23.24 -0.10
N ASP A 26 -3.81 -23.24 1.21
CA ASP A 26 -4.70 -23.85 2.22
C ASP A 26 -5.29 -22.76 3.15
N PRO A 27 -6.62 -22.67 3.33
CA PRO A 27 -7.26 -21.75 4.27
C PRO A 27 -6.80 -21.91 5.73
N ALA A 28 -6.32 -23.09 6.14
CA ALA A 28 -5.78 -23.32 7.49
C ALA A 28 -4.55 -22.42 7.78
N ASN A 29 -3.84 -21.96 6.75
CA ASN A 29 -2.69 -21.08 6.87
C ASN A 29 -3.06 -19.61 7.10
N ALA A 30 -4.34 -19.24 6.95
CA ALA A 30 -4.79 -17.85 7.05
C ALA A 30 -4.43 -17.21 8.39
N ALA A 31 -4.63 -17.93 9.50
CA ALA A 31 -4.31 -17.43 10.83
C ALA A 31 -2.82 -17.06 10.97
N GLY A 32 -1.93 -17.89 10.43
CA GLY A 32 -0.50 -17.61 10.47
C GLY A 32 -0.06 -16.49 9.54
N ILE A 33 -0.71 -16.32 8.39
CA ILE A 33 -0.46 -15.18 7.49
C ILE A 33 -0.85 -13.87 8.19
N ILE A 34 -2.02 -13.83 8.83
CA ILE A 34 -2.50 -12.65 9.58
C ILE A 34 -1.56 -12.37 10.75
N GLU A 35 -1.22 -13.39 11.55
CA GLU A 35 -0.29 -13.27 12.67
C GLU A 35 1.07 -12.71 12.26
N ALA A 36 1.61 -13.15 11.11
CA ALA A 36 2.87 -12.65 10.59
C ALA A 36 2.82 -11.14 10.28
N ILE A 37 1.72 -10.67 9.68
CA ILE A 37 1.54 -9.25 9.36
C ILE A 37 1.37 -8.43 10.64
N ASP A 38 0.52 -8.90 11.57
CA ASP A 38 0.27 -8.23 12.85
C ASP A 38 1.56 -8.05 13.64
N ARG A 39 2.34 -9.13 13.80
CA ARG A 39 3.62 -9.09 14.51
C ARG A 39 4.64 -8.19 13.84
N ALA A 40 4.72 -8.20 12.50
CA ALA A 40 5.65 -7.33 11.78
C ALA A 40 5.30 -5.85 11.97
N VAL A 41 4.01 -5.50 11.98
CA VAL A 41 3.54 -4.15 12.28
C VAL A 41 3.84 -3.78 13.73
N ASP A 42 3.54 -4.65 14.69
CA ASP A 42 3.82 -4.44 16.12
C ASP A 42 5.32 -4.28 16.39
N ASP A 43 6.18 -5.01 15.68
CA ASP A 43 7.63 -4.88 15.77
C ASP A 43 8.11 -3.53 15.26
N CYS A 44 7.55 -3.02 14.16
CA CYS A 44 7.85 -1.69 13.66
C CYS A 44 7.37 -0.57 14.60
N LEU A 45 6.12 -0.66 15.07
CA LEU A 45 5.54 0.33 15.98
C LEU A 45 6.23 0.32 17.35
N GLY A 46 6.68 -0.86 17.80
CA GLY A 46 7.45 -1.03 19.03
C GLY A 46 8.95 -0.71 18.90
N GLY A 47 9.42 -0.25 17.73
CA GLY A 47 10.82 0.10 17.49
C GLY A 47 11.79 -1.09 17.45
N ARG A 48 11.28 -2.33 17.37
CA ARG A 48 12.08 -3.56 17.23
C ARG A 48 12.53 -3.80 15.79
N ALA A 49 11.80 -3.24 14.83
CA ALA A 49 12.13 -3.25 13.40
C ALA A 49 12.00 -1.84 12.80
N ALA A 50 12.82 -1.54 11.79
CA ALA A 50 12.79 -0.22 11.14
C ALA A 50 11.73 -0.11 10.04
N ALA A 51 11.37 -1.22 9.39
CA ALA A 51 10.41 -1.27 8.30
C ALA A 51 9.85 -2.69 8.12
N VAL A 52 8.73 -2.79 7.40
CA VAL A 52 8.11 -4.05 6.98
C VAL A 52 8.31 -4.25 5.48
N VAL A 53 8.70 -5.46 5.09
CA VAL A 53 8.67 -5.92 3.70
C VAL A 53 7.72 -7.12 3.64
N THR A 54 6.69 -7.03 2.80
CA THR A 54 5.65 -8.07 2.69
C THR A 54 5.89 -8.95 1.47
N CYS A 55 5.87 -10.27 1.66
CA CYS A 55 5.77 -11.23 0.56
C CYS A 55 4.33 -11.27 -0.01
N PRO A 56 4.13 -11.80 -1.24
CA PRO A 56 2.79 -11.99 -1.80
C PRO A 56 1.90 -12.89 -0.91
N ILE A 57 0.60 -12.57 -0.83
CA ILE A 57 -0.42 -13.38 -0.15
C ILE A 57 -1.49 -13.87 -1.12
N ALA A 58 -2.02 -15.07 -0.88
CA ALA A 58 -3.16 -15.61 -1.62
C ALA A 58 -4.48 -15.11 -1.00
N LYS A 59 -5.24 -14.30 -1.74
CA LYS A 59 -6.46 -13.65 -1.22
C LYS A 59 -7.60 -14.64 -0.93
N LYS A 60 -7.81 -15.63 -1.79
CA LYS A 60 -8.93 -16.57 -1.69
C LYS A 60 -8.93 -17.35 -0.35
N PRO A 61 -7.84 -18.02 0.06
CA PRO A 61 -7.78 -18.69 1.36
C PRO A 61 -8.02 -17.77 2.55
N LEU A 62 -7.52 -16.53 2.49
CA LEU A 62 -7.73 -15.53 3.55
C LEU A 62 -9.22 -15.15 3.65
N TYR A 63 -9.88 -14.90 2.53
CA TYR A 63 -11.32 -14.60 2.50
C TYR A 63 -12.16 -15.77 3.00
N ASP A 64 -11.83 -16.98 2.57
CA ASP A 64 -12.50 -18.21 3.00
C ASP A 64 -12.34 -18.41 4.53
N ALA A 65 -11.27 -17.88 5.13
CA ALA A 65 -11.03 -17.84 6.58
C ALA A 65 -11.61 -16.60 7.29
N GLY A 66 -12.35 -15.73 6.60
CA GLY A 66 -13.03 -14.57 7.17
C GLY A 66 -12.24 -13.26 7.17
N PHE A 67 -11.07 -13.20 6.54
CA PHE A 67 -10.33 -11.94 6.31
C PHE A 67 -11.09 -11.07 5.32
N ARG A 68 -11.35 -9.81 5.67
CA ARG A 68 -12.23 -8.92 4.87
C ARG A 68 -11.52 -7.79 4.13
N PHE A 69 -10.19 -7.77 4.16
CA PHE A 69 -9.40 -6.70 3.56
C PHE A 69 -8.99 -7.06 2.13
N PRO A 70 -9.16 -6.16 1.15
CA PRO A 70 -8.79 -6.40 -0.26
C PRO A 70 -7.33 -6.83 -0.48
N GLY A 71 -6.42 -6.47 0.42
CA GLY A 71 -5.02 -6.83 0.40
C GLY A 71 -4.22 -6.22 1.55
N HIS A 72 -2.89 -6.25 1.42
CA HIS A 72 -1.97 -5.70 2.42
C HIS A 72 -2.20 -4.21 2.66
N THR A 73 -2.35 -3.42 1.59
CA THR A 73 -2.46 -1.96 1.69
C THR A 73 -3.60 -1.54 2.61
N GLU A 74 -4.78 -2.14 2.43
CA GLU A 74 -5.96 -1.85 3.24
C GLU A 74 -5.82 -2.40 4.65
N TYR A 75 -5.20 -3.58 4.82
CA TYR A 75 -5.01 -4.16 6.14
C TYR A 75 -3.99 -3.39 6.99
N LEU A 76 -2.86 -2.99 6.40
CA LEU A 76 -1.85 -2.17 7.06
C LEU A 76 -2.41 -0.79 7.44
N ALA A 77 -3.24 -0.18 6.58
CA ALA A 77 -3.94 1.06 6.91
C ALA A 77 -4.91 0.89 8.09
N HIS A 78 -5.61 -0.25 8.16
CA HIS A 78 -6.46 -0.58 9.29
C HIS A 78 -5.66 -0.72 10.59
N LEU A 79 -4.55 -1.47 10.58
CA LEU A 79 -3.69 -1.61 11.75
C LEU A 79 -3.08 -0.27 12.18
N ALA A 80 -2.61 0.55 11.24
CA ALA A 80 -2.12 1.90 11.51
C ALA A 80 -3.21 2.80 12.12
N THR A 81 -4.45 2.69 11.64
CA THR A 81 -5.61 3.41 12.19
C THR A 81 -5.90 3.00 13.63
N LEU A 82 -5.89 1.69 13.93
CA LEU A 82 -6.08 1.19 15.29
C LEU A 82 -5.00 1.70 16.25
N HIS A 83 -3.75 1.76 15.78
CA HIS A 83 -2.63 2.22 16.60
C HIS A 83 -2.64 3.74 16.83
N THR A 84 -2.88 4.51 15.78
CA THR A 84 -2.83 5.98 15.84
C THR A 84 -4.11 6.62 16.38
N GLY A 85 -5.22 5.87 16.38
CA GLY A 85 -6.55 6.40 16.70
C GLY A 85 -7.13 7.33 15.62
N ALA A 86 -6.45 7.48 14.49
CA ALA A 86 -6.85 8.37 13.39
C ALA A 86 -6.96 7.57 12.08
N GLN A 87 -7.96 7.90 11.27
CA GLN A 87 -8.12 7.28 9.96
C GLN A 87 -6.87 7.52 9.10
N THR A 88 -6.27 6.43 8.65
CA THR A 88 -5.06 6.46 7.82
C THR A 88 -5.44 6.17 6.36
N MET A 89 -5.15 7.12 5.47
CA MET A 89 -5.29 6.92 4.03
C MET A 89 -3.98 6.35 3.48
N PRO A 90 -3.95 5.09 2.98
CA PRO A 90 -2.77 4.56 2.34
C PRO A 90 -2.63 5.14 0.93
N VAL A 91 -1.39 5.46 0.53
CA VAL A 91 -1.05 5.88 -0.83
C VAL A 91 -0.07 4.87 -1.42
N MET A 92 -0.44 4.26 -2.55
CA MET A 92 0.42 3.33 -3.26
C MET A 92 1.43 4.09 -4.11
N MET A 93 2.68 3.64 -4.12
CA MET A 93 3.73 4.13 -5.01
C MET A 93 4.44 2.97 -5.69
N LEU A 94 4.59 3.04 -7.01
CA LEU A 94 5.51 2.18 -7.75
C LEU A 94 6.80 2.97 -7.94
N ALA A 95 7.92 2.44 -7.45
CA ALA A 95 9.21 3.12 -7.47
C ALA A 95 10.24 2.31 -8.25
N GLY A 96 10.72 2.87 -9.35
CA GLY A 96 11.90 2.43 -10.09
C GLY A 96 13.09 3.37 -9.87
N PRO A 97 14.26 3.05 -10.47
CA PRO A 97 15.47 3.86 -10.32
C PRO A 97 15.31 5.28 -10.88
N GLU A 98 14.56 5.43 -11.97
CA GLU A 98 14.39 6.72 -12.68
C GLU A 98 13.04 7.38 -12.43
N LEU A 99 12.01 6.59 -12.10
CA LEU A 99 10.63 7.07 -12.03
C LEU A 99 9.92 6.51 -10.79
N ARG A 100 9.18 7.39 -10.11
CA ARG A 100 8.20 7.03 -9.09
C ARG A 100 6.83 7.45 -9.57
N THR A 101 5.87 6.54 -9.59
CA THR A 101 4.49 6.82 -9.99
C THR A 101 3.54 6.53 -8.84
N VAL A 102 2.59 7.44 -8.65
CA VAL A 102 1.56 7.34 -7.62
C VAL A 102 0.20 7.40 -8.31
N PRO A 103 -0.52 6.27 -8.44
CA PRO A 103 -1.88 6.30 -8.94
C PRO A 103 -2.81 6.91 -7.89
N VAL A 104 -3.62 7.89 -8.29
CA VAL A 104 -4.64 8.52 -7.41
C VAL A 104 -5.79 7.54 -7.14
N THR A 105 -6.24 6.83 -8.19
CA THR A 105 -7.18 5.71 -8.09
C THR A 105 -6.45 4.41 -8.34
N ILE A 106 -6.76 3.37 -7.56
CA ILE A 106 -6.04 2.08 -7.62
C ILE A 106 -6.83 1.03 -8.42
N HIS A 107 -7.11 -0.14 -7.86
CA HIS A 107 -7.79 -1.25 -8.54
C HIS A 107 -9.31 -1.05 -8.62
N ILE A 108 -9.77 -0.17 -9.51
CA ILE A 108 -11.19 0.04 -9.84
C ILE A 108 -11.46 -0.22 -11.33
N ALA A 109 -12.72 -0.38 -11.72
CA ALA A 109 -13.04 -0.53 -13.13
C ALA A 109 -12.77 0.80 -13.86
N LEU A 110 -12.27 0.74 -15.10
CA LEU A 110 -11.87 1.95 -15.83
C LEU A 110 -13.02 2.97 -15.97
N ARG A 111 -14.26 2.50 -16.14
CA ARG A 111 -15.47 3.35 -16.21
C ARG A 111 -15.74 4.14 -14.91
N GLU A 112 -15.22 3.69 -13.78
CA GLU A 112 -15.42 4.28 -12.45
C GLU A 112 -14.36 5.35 -12.15
N VAL A 113 -13.27 5.40 -12.93
CA VAL A 113 -12.15 6.33 -12.70
C VAL A 113 -12.60 7.81 -12.76
N PRO A 114 -13.35 8.27 -13.78
CA PRO A 114 -13.77 9.67 -13.84
C PRO A 114 -14.68 10.08 -12.68
N GLU A 115 -15.50 9.16 -12.19
CA GLU A 115 -16.44 9.40 -11.08
C GLU A 115 -15.75 9.38 -9.72
N ALA A 116 -14.74 8.51 -9.55
CA ALA A 116 -14.00 8.38 -8.30
C ALA A 116 -12.96 9.49 -8.11
N LEU A 117 -12.49 10.12 -9.18
CA LEU A 117 -11.48 11.16 -9.14
C LEU A 117 -12.08 12.49 -8.66
N THR A 118 -11.51 13.06 -7.60
CA THR A 118 -11.91 14.37 -7.06
C THR A 118 -10.67 15.21 -6.74
N THR A 119 -10.83 16.54 -6.72
CA THR A 119 -9.74 17.47 -6.34
C THR A 119 -9.22 17.14 -4.94
N ASP A 120 -10.12 16.84 -3.99
CA ASP A 120 -9.75 16.48 -2.62
C ASP A 120 -8.91 15.20 -2.56
N LEU A 121 -9.28 14.18 -3.36
CA LEU A 121 -8.52 12.93 -3.44
C LEU A 121 -7.12 13.16 -4.03
N ILE A 122 -7.02 13.98 -5.09
CA ILE A 122 -5.74 14.36 -5.70
C ILE A 122 -4.86 15.10 -4.69
N VAL A 123 -5.40 16.12 -4.02
CA VAL A 123 -4.67 16.93 -3.04
C VAL A 123 -4.23 16.09 -1.84
N ALA A 124 -5.09 15.23 -1.30
CA ALA A 124 -4.74 14.34 -0.20
C ALA A 124 -3.58 13.40 -0.59
N THR A 125 -3.69 12.77 -1.77
CA THR A 125 -2.67 11.87 -2.31
C THR A 125 -1.34 12.60 -2.52
N ALA A 126 -1.38 13.80 -3.10
CA ALA A 126 -0.20 14.63 -3.36
C ALA A 126 0.48 15.08 -2.06
N ARG A 127 -0.30 15.47 -1.04
CA ARG A 127 0.24 15.89 0.27
C ARG A 127 0.93 14.73 0.99
N ILE A 128 0.30 13.55 1.02
CA ILE A 128 0.91 12.34 1.60
C ILE A 128 2.19 11.99 0.85
N THR A 129 2.14 12.00 -0.49
CA THR A 129 3.30 11.71 -1.34
C THR A 129 4.44 12.67 -1.10
N ALA A 130 4.18 13.98 -1.06
CA ALA A 130 5.20 14.99 -0.83
C ALA A 130 5.84 14.83 0.56
N ALA A 131 5.03 14.64 1.61
CA ALA A 131 5.51 14.42 2.97
C ALA A 131 6.40 13.18 3.06
N ASP A 132 5.99 12.06 2.47
CA ASP A 132 6.77 10.82 2.48
C ASP A 132 8.03 10.91 1.60
N LEU A 133 7.99 11.62 0.47
CA LEU A 133 9.18 11.87 -0.34
C LEU A 133 10.25 12.64 0.44
N GLU A 134 9.84 13.62 1.24
CA GLU A 134 10.76 14.35 2.12
C GLU A 134 11.26 13.46 3.26
N TYR A 135 10.36 12.87 4.03
CA TYR A 135 10.69 12.17 5.27
C TYR A 135 11.33 10.79 5.06
N ARG A 136 10.83 10.01 4.09
CA ARG A 136 11.24 8.61 3.87
C ARG A 136 12.23 8.44 2.72
N PHE A 137 12.16 9.32 1.71
CA PHE A 137 13.04 9.25 0.54
C PHE A 137 14.14 10.31 0.53
N GLY A 138 14.15 11.24 1.51
CA GLY A 138 15.20 12.26 1.63
C GLY A 138 15.17 13.33 0.53
N VAL A 139 14.03 13.51 -0.14
CA VAL A 139 13.87 14.50 -1.21
C VAL A 139 13.45 15.83 -0.57
N ALA A 140 14.41 16.68 -0.24
CA ALA A 140 14.17 17.92 0.53
C ALA A 140 13.19 18.92 -0.12
N LYS A 141 13.01 18.88 -1.44
CA LYS A 141 12.05 19.71 -2.18
C LYS A 141 11.31 18.86 -3.21
N PRO A 142 10.32 18.06 -2.80
CA PRO A 142 9.58 17.19 -3.70
C PRO A 142 8.90 18.01 -4.81
N ARG A 143 9.05 17.56 -6.06
CA ARG A 143 8.33 18.11 -7.21
C ARG A 143 7.42 17.03 -7.76
N LEU A 144 6.13 17.29 -7.76
CA LEU A 144 5.11 16.37 -8.27
C LEU A 144 4.64 16.87 -9.62
N ALA A 145 4.65 15.98 -10.63
CA ALA A 145 3.96 16.19 -11.89
C ALA A 145 2.64 15.43 -11.82
N VAL A 146 1.53 16.11 -12.13
CA VAL A 146 0.19 15.51 -12.15
C VAL A 146 -0.20 15.28 -13.61
N ALA A 147 -0.54 14.04 -13.94
CA ALA A 147 -1.03 13.71 -15.27
C ALA A 147 -2.49 14.16 -15.40
N GLY A 148 -2.89 14.57 -16.61
CA GLY A 148 -4.30 14.72 -16.94
C GLY A 148 -5.04 13.38 -16.91
N LEU A 149 -6.36 13.43 -16.71
CA LEU A 149 -7.23 12.27 -16.82
C LEU A 149 -7.48 11.93 -18.29
N ASN A 150 -7.80 12.94 -19.09
CA ASN A 150 -8.11 12.75 -20.50
C ASN A 150 -6.85 12.86 -21.38
N PRO A 151 -6.88 12.30 -22.60
CA PRO A 151 -5.86 12.58 -23.61
C PRO A 151 -5.66 14.09 -23.76
N HIS A 152 -4.39 14.50 -23.89
CA HIS A 152 -4.03 15.92 -24.00
C HIS A 152 -4.55 16.81 -22.86
N ALA A 153 -4.80 16.24 -21.67
CA ALA A 153 -5.41 16.94 -20.54
C ALA A 153 -6.73 17.66 -20.92
N GLY A 154 -7.56 16.99 -21.72
CA GLY A 154 -8.88 17.46 -22.12
C GLY A 154 -8.90 18.38 -23.34
N GLU A 155 -7.73 18.79 -23.88
CA GLU A 155 -7.62 19.66 -25.07
C GLU A 155 -8.56 20.89 -24.98
N GLY A 156 -8.46 21.63 -23.87
CA GLY A 156 -9.31 22.80 -23.61
C GLY A 156 -10.81 22.49 -23.51
N GLY A 157 -11.16 21.28 -23.05
CA GLY A 157 -12.55 20.82 -22.91
C GLY A 157 -13.08 20.03 -24.11
N ALA A 158 -12.34 19.94 -25.22
CA ALA A 158 -12.76 19.21 -26.41
C ALA A 158 -12.75 17.68 -26.20
N MET A 159 -11.95 17.17 -25.26
CA MET A 159 -11.81 15.75 -24.94
C MET A 159 -12.17 15.43 -23.49
N GLY A 160 -13.23 16.04 -22.98
CA GLY A 160 -13.63 15.93 -21.57
C GLY A 160 -13.27 17.19 -20.78
N ALA A 161 -14.01 17.44 -19.71
CA ALA A 161 -13.92 18.66 -18.92
C ALA A 161 -13.37 18.41 -17.50
N GLU A 162 -13.05 17.16 -17.17
CA GLU A 162 -12.56 16.73 -15.87
C GLU A 162 -11.23 17.39 -15.54
N ASP A 163 -10.32 17.51 -16.51
CA ASP A 163 -9.01 18.14 -16.31
C ASP A 163 -9.11 19.62 -15.93
N GLU A 164 -10.07 20.37 -16.47
CA GLU A 164 -10.27 21.78 -16.10
C GLU A 164 -11.04 21.93 -14.78
N ARG A 165 -11.94 20.99 -14.48
CA ARG A 165 -12.88 21.11 -13.35
C ARG A 165 -12.39 20.46 -12.07
N ILE A 166 -11.52 19.44 -12.17
CA ILE A 166 -11.16 18.55 -11.06
C ILE A 166 -9.65 18.58 -10.79
N ILE A 167 -8.81 18.63 -11.84
CA ILE A 167 -7.34 18.55 -11.75
C ILE A 167 -6.73 19.94 -11.61
#